data_AF-A0AAJ6L3I0-F1
#
_entry.id   AF-A0AAJ6L3I0-F1
#
_cell.length_a   1.000
_cell.length_b   1.000
_cell.length_c   1.000
_cell.angle_alpha   90.00
_cell.angle_beta   90.00
_cell.angle_gamma   90.00
#
_symmetry.space_group_name_H-M   'P 1'
#
loop_
_entity.id
_entity.type
_entity.pdbx_description
1 polymer ?
#
loop_
_entity_poly.entity_id
_entity_poly.type
_entity_poly.pdbx_seq_one_letter_code
_entity_poly.pdbx_strand_id
1 'polypeptide(L)'
;MDSMPQPADEPAADRPARLNVGDPDLRKTRLLARECATCIFKPGNPMHLDPGRLKHMVTAARGDAGYIICHSTLPYAGSPVPPAICRGFADRYRTWQLQVMERLWGFIDVEPPDPDPTRAPE
;
A
#
# COMPACT_ATOMS: atom_id res chain seq x y z
N MET A 1 39.71 -22.99 19.96
CA MET A 1 39.66 -21.77 19.12
C MET A 1 38.20 -21.40 18.99
N ASP A 2 37.84 -20.41 19.78
CA ASP A 2 36.51 -19.96 20.13
C ASP A 2 35.70 -19.47 18.92
N SER A 3 34.51 -20.03 18.72
CA SER A 3 33.49 -19.44 17.87
C SER A 3 32.91 -18.23 18.59
N MET A 4 33.42 -17.05 18.24
CA MET A 4 32.85 -15.78 18.69
C MET A 4 31.41 -15.63 18.19
N PRO A 5 30.42 -15.38 19.06
CA PRO A 5 29.09 -14.98 18.64
C PRO A 5 29.15 -13.57 18.00
N GLN A 6 28.56 -13.41 16.81
CA GLN A 6 28.44 -12.10 16.19
C GLN A 6 27.55 -11.18 17.05
N PRO A 7 27.94 -9.90 17.23
CA PRO A 7 27.19 -8.96 18.05
C PRO A 7 25.80 -8.67 17.45
N ALA A 8 24.83 -8.60 18.34
CA ALA A 8 23.45 -8.23 18.07
C ALA A 8 23.31 -6.76 17.63
N ASP A 9 22.34 -6.55 16.74
CA ASP A 9 21.65 -5.28 16.45
C ASP A 9 22.52 -4.06 16.09
N GLU A 10 22.91 -4.00 14.82
CA GLU A 10 23.14 -2.70 14.17
C GLU A 10 21.79 -2.00 13.92
N PRO A 11 21.65 -0.69 14.22
CA PRO A 11 20.40 0.02 14.00
C PRO A 11 20.08 0.01 12.51
N ALA A 12 18.87 -0.42 12.16
CA ALA A 12 18.39 -0.58 10.79
C ALA A 12 18.19 0.79 10.09
N ALA A 13 19.28 1.51 9.87
CA ALA A 13 19.31 2.84 9.28
C ALA A 13 19.74 2.80 7.80
N ASP A 14 19.23 1.85 7.02
CA ASP A 14 19.17 1.97 5.54
C ASP A 14 18.29 0.90 4.86
N ARG A 15 17.27 0.38 5.55
CA ARG A 15 16.38 -0.60 4.89
C ARG A 15 15.38 0.19 4.05
N PRO A 16 15.34 0.01 2.71
CA PRO A 16 14.33 0.68 1.89
C PRO A 16 12.96 0.37 2.50
N ALA A 17 12.20 1.41 2.80
CA ALA A 17 10.92 1.30 3.47
C ALA A 17 10.09 0.25 2.74
N ARG A 18 9.90 -0.89 3.41
CA ARG A 18 9.37 -2.09 2.76
C ARG A 18 7.96 -1.78 2.30
N LEU A 19 7.67 -2.06 1.02
CA LEU A 19 6.32 -2.06 0.46
C LEU A 19 5.52 -3.22 1.05
N ASN A 20 5.24 -3.12 2.35
CA ASN A 20 4.57 -4.15 3.14
C ASN A 20 3.26 -3.59 3.67
N VAL A 21 2.18 -4.27 3.34
CA VAL A 21 0.81 -3.95 3.78
C VAL A 21 0.41 -4.69 5.06
N GLY A 22 1.21 -5.63 5.56
CA GLY A 22 0.93 -6.36 6.80
C GLY A 22 1.19 -5.51 8.04
N ASP A 23 0.24 -5.46 8.96
CA ASP A 23 0.41 -4.93 10.31
C ASP A 23 1.02 -6.02 11.21
N PRO A 24 2.29 -5.87 11.66
CA PRO A 24 2.96 -6.90 12.45
C PRO A 24 2.40 -7.01 13.88
N ASP A 25 1.89 -5.93 14.44
CA ASP A 25 1.44 -5.86 15.83
C ASP A 25 0.04 -6.49 15.96
N LEU A 26 -0.86 -6.14 15.05
CA LEU A 26 -2.22 -6.67 15.01
C LEU A 26 -2.32 -7.98 14.24
N ARG A 27 -1.26 -8.38 13.52
CA ARG A 27 -1.21 -9.56 12.64
C ARG A 27 -2.33 -9.56 11.60
N LYS A 28 -2.60 -8.39 11.05
CA LYS A 28 -3.65 -8.13 10.06
C LYS A 28 -3.07 -7.52 8.80
N THR A 29 -3.88 -7.36 7.77
CA THR A 29 -3.51 -6.63 6.55
C THR A 29 -4.13 -5.23 6.55
N ARG A 30 -3.34 -4.20 6.25
CA ARG A 30 -3.79 -2.81 6.13
C ARG A 30 -4.58 -2.61 4.85
N LEU A 31 -5.82 -2.15 4.99
CA LEU A 31 -6.68 -1.71 3.91
C LEU A 31 -7.07 -0.25 4.19
N LEU A 32 -7.03 0.62 3.18
CA LEU A 32 -7.56 1.96 3.40
C LEU A 32 -9.06 1.90 3.71
N ALA A 33 -9.49 2.64 4.73
CA ALA A 33 -10.88 2.71 5.16
C ALA A 33 -11.79 3.29 4.06
N ARG A 34 -11.26 4.24 3.28
CA ARG A 34 -11.95 4.93 2.18
C ARG A 34 -11.01 5.26 1.03
N GLU A 35 -11.56 5.62 -0.13
CA GLU A 35 -10.76 6.13 -1.25
C GLU A 35 -10.02 7.43 -0.85
N CYS A 36 -8.70 7.49 -1.08
CA CYS A 36 -7.89 8.67 -0.78
C CYS A 36 -8.27 9.88 -1.66
N ALA A 37 -7.76 11.07 -1.33
CA ALA A 37 -8.09 12.32 -2.02
C ALA A 37 -7.92 12.22 -3.54
N THR A 38 -6.77 11.72 -3.99
CA THR A 38 -6.42 11.53 -5.40
C THR A 38 -6.57 10.07 -5.86
N CYS A 39 -7.59 9.35 -5.40
CA CYS A 39 -7.73 7.93 -5.78
C CYS A 39 -7.80 7.74 -7.30
N ILE A 40 -7.08 6.73 -7.82
CA ILE A 40 -7.05 6.39 -9.25
C ILE A 40 -8.40 5.93 -9.82
N PHE A 41 -9.37 5.62 -8.95
CA PHE A 41 -10.73 5.23 -9.33
C PHE A 41 -11.76 6.35 -9.19
N LYS A 42 -11.36 7.52 -8.68
CA LYS A 42 -12.26 8.68 -8.63
C LYS A 42 -12.51 9.25 -10.02
N PRO A 43 -13.72 9.75 -10.30
CA PRO A 43 -14.00 10.51 -11.52
C PRO A 43 -13.03 11.68 -11.68
N GLY A 44 -12.73 12.06 -12.92
CA GLY A 44 -11.91 13.23 -13.23
C GLY A 44 -10.40 12.99 -13.23
N ASN A 45 -9.92 11.76 -12.99
CA ASN A 45 -8.49 11.42 -13.02
C ASN A 45 -7.60 12.34 -12.15
N PRO A 46 -7.85 12.43 -10.82
CA PRO A 46 -7.13 13.35 -9.95
C PRO A 46 -5.64 13.02 -9.75
N MET A 47 -5.18 11.86 -10.22
CA MET A 47 -3.76 11.49 -10.28
C MET A 47 -3.10 11.80 -11.62
N HIS A 48 -3.83 12.41 -12.55
CA HIS A 48 -3.33 12.77 -13.88
C HIS A 48 -2.67 11.59 -14.61
N LEU A 49 -3.25 10.40 -14.45
CA LEU A 49 -2.74 9.19 -15.10
C LEU A 49 -2.83 9.32 -16.62
N ASP A 50 -1.79 8.86 -17.31
CA ASP A 50 -1.81 8.76 -18.77
C ASP A 50 -3.00 7.92 -19.26
N PRO A 51 -3.53 8.20 -20.47
CA PRO A 51 -4.56 7.38 -21.08
C PRO A 51 -4.20 5.88 -21.06
N GLY A 52 -5.11 5.06 -20.54
CA GLY A 52 -4.91 3.61 -20.45
C GLY A 52 -4.05 3.12 -19.27
N ARG A 53 -3.36 4.00 -18.54
CA ARG A 53 -2.51 3.61 -17.41
C ARG A 53 -3.28 2.90 -16.30
N LEU A 54 -4.48 3.40 -15.95
CA LEU A 54 -5.34 2.73 -14.96
C LEU A 54 -5.70 1.30 -15.38
N LYS A 55 -6.12 1.12 -16.64
CA LYS A 55 -6.45 -0.19 -17.20
C LYS A 55 -5.25 -1.13 -17.11
N HIS A 56 -4.06 -0.64 -17.45
CA HIS A 56 -2.83 -1.44 -17.37
C HIS A 56 -2.54 -1.87 -15.92
N MET A 57 -2.59 -0.96 -14.94
CA MET A 57 -2.37 -1.30 -13.53
C MET A 57 -3.37 -2.32 -13.00
N VAL A 58 -4.65 -2.18 -13.34
CA VAL A 58 -5.70 -3.14 -12.98
C VAL A 58 -5.44 -4.50 -13.61
N THR A 59 -5.12 -4.54 -14.90
CA THR A 59 -4.82 -5.80 -15.61
C THR A 59 -3.62 -6.51 -15.00
N ALA A 60 -2.53 -5.78 -14.71
CA ALA A 60 -1.36 -6.35 -14.06
C ALA A 60 -1.69 -6.92 -12.67
N ALA A 61 -2.31 -6.11 -11.80
CA ALA A 61 -2.67 -6.52 -10.45
C ALA A 61 -3.61 -7.74 -10.45
N ARG A 62 -4.53 -7.85 -11.42
CA ARG A 62 -5.41 -9.00 -11.56
C ARG A 62 -4.71 -10.22 -12.16
N GLY A 63 -3.81 -10.02 -13.11
CA GLY A 63 -3.02 -11.09 -13.75
C GLY A 63 -2.13 -11.81 -12.75
N ASP A 64 -1.52 -11.07 -11.84
CA ASP A 64 -0.72 -11.62 -10.73
C ASP A 64 -1.59 -12.13 -9.57
N ALA A 65 -2.92 -12.02 -9.70
CA ALA A 65 -3.91 -12.23 -8.66
C ALA A 65 -3.68 -11.39 -7.38
N GLY A 66 -2.86 -10.34 -7.45
CA GLY A 66 -2.45 -9.50 -6.35
C GLY A 66 -3.43 -8.37 -5.99
N TYR A 67 -2.87 -7.22 -5.63
CA TYR A 67 -3.59 -6.03 -5.21
C TYR A 67 -2.78 -4.79 -5.59
N ILE A 68 -3.40 -3.61 -5.48
CA ILE A 68 -2.72 -2.33 -5.65
C ILE A 68 -2.48 -1.71 -4.27
N ILE A 69 -1.23 -1.36 -3.96
CA ILE A 69 -0.90 -0.54 -2.78
C ILE A 69 -1.34 0.91 -3.08
N CYS A 70 -1.98 1.57 -2.13
CA CYS A 70 -2.39 2.95 -2.31
C CYS A 70 -1.17 3.87 -2.43
N HIS A 71 -1.12 4.68 -3.49
CA HIS A 71 -0.03 5.62 -3.74
C HIS A 71 0.16 6.63 -2.60
N SER A 72 -0.93 7.06 -1.95
CA SER A 72 -0.88 7.99 -0.82
C SER A 72 -0.17 7.43 0.41
N THR A 73 0.02 6.11 0.48
CA THR A 73 0.70 5.41 1.58
C THR A 73 2.06 4.85 1.18
N LEU A 74 2.54 5.15 -0.03
CA LEU A 74 3.86 4.71 -0.46
C LEU A 74 4.93 5.49 0.29
N PRO A 75 6.08 4.89 0.64
CA PRO A 75 7.10 5.58 1.43
C PRO A 75 7.64 6.86 0.78
N TYR A 76 7.75 6.86 -0.55
CA TYR A 76 8.17 8.03 -1.32
C TYR A 76 7.09 9.12 -1.43
N ALA A 77 5.85 8.83 -1.02
CA ALA A 77 4.81 9.85 -0.86
C ALA A 77 5.06 10.72 0.39
N GLY A 78 6.02 10.39 1.26
CA GLY A 78 6.23 11.10 2.53
C GLY A 78 5.10 10.85 3.52
N SER A 79 4.37 9.74 3.33
CA SER A 79 3.19 9.42 4.13
C SER A 79 3.58 9.03 5.55
N PRO A 80 2.96 9.60 6.59
CA PRO A 80 3.07 9.07 7.95
C PRO A 80 2.32 7.74 8.11
N VAL A 81 1.48 7.39 7.13
CA VAL A 81 0.67 6.17 7.11
C VAL A 81 1.44 5.04 6.42
N PRO A 82 1.65 3.89 7.10
CA PRO A 82 2.29 2.73 6.49
C PRO A 82 1.56 2.22 5.23
N PRO A 83 2.23 1.57 4.27
CA PRO A 83 1.62 1.11 3.01
C PRO A 83 0.32 0.34 3.18
N ALA A 84 -0.78 0.77 2.58
CA ALA A 84 -2.07 0.08 2.72
C ALA A 84 -2.62 -0.34 1.35
N ILE A 85 -3.43 -1.39 1.34
CA ILE A 85 -4.16 -1.79 0.13
C ILE A 85 -5.10 -0.65 -0.28
N CYS A 86 -5.14 -0.36 -1.58
CA CYS A 86 -6.02 0.63 -2.17
C CYS A 86 -7.49 0.23 -1.99
N ARG A 87 -8.26 1.04 -1.25
CA ARG A 87 -9.71 0.85 -1.06
C ARG A 87 -10.44 0.69 -2.38
N GLY A 88 -10.24 1.63 -3.30
CA GLY A 88 -10.95 1.65 -4.58
C GLY A 88 -10.68 0.41 -5.45
N PHE A 89 -9.49 -0.21 -5.32
CA PHE A 89 -9.20 -1.49 -5.98
C PHE A 89 -9.93 -2.65 -5.29
N ALA A 90 -9.83 -2.75 -3.96
CA ALA A 90 -10.45 -3.81 -3.17
C ALA A 90 -11.99 -3.82 -3.29
N ASP A 91 -12.61 -2.65 -3.46
CA ASP A 91 -14.06 -2.52 -3.71
C ASP A 91 -14.50 -3.08 -5.06
N ARG A 92 -13.65 -2.97 -6.08
CA ARG A 92 -14.00 -3.28 -7.47
C ARG A 92 -13.55 -4.68 -7.89
N TYR A 93 -12.54 -5.24 -7.23
CA TYR A 93 -11.91 -6.48 -7.65
C TYR A 93 -11.71 -7.43 -6.48
N ARG A 94 -12.13 -8.69 -6.67
CA ARG A 94 -11.91 -9.80 -5.73
C ARG A 94 -10.84 -10.73 -6.28
N THR A 95 -9.58 -10.39 -6.08
CA THR A 95 -8.45 -11.24 -6.49
C THR A 95 -8.21 -12.36 -5.48
N TRP A 96 -7.42 -13.38 -5.85
CA TRP A 96 -7.13 -14.49 -4.94
C TRP A 96 -6.38 -14.03 -3.69
N GLN A 97 -5.37 -13.17 -3.85
CA GLN A 97 -4.56 -12.69 -2.73
C GLN A 97 -5.41 -11.89 -1.73
N LEU A 98 -6.35 -11.07 -2.21
CA LEU A 98 -7.28 -10.37 -1.32
C LEU A 98 -8.16 -11.33 -0.52
N GLN A 99 -8.66 -12.39 -1.14
CA GLN A 99 -9.47 -13.41 -0.46
C GLN A 99 -8.66 -14.19 0.58
N VAL A 100 -7.42 -14.58 0.25
CA VAL A 100 -6.52 -15.25 1.19
C VAL A 100 -6.18 -14.34 2.36
N MET A 101 -5.87 -13.06 2.08
CA MET A 101 -5.55 -12.08 3.12
C MET A 101 -6.71 -11.88 4.10
N GLU A 102 -7.91 -11.69 3.56
CA GLU A 102 -9.15 -11.56 4.33
C GLU A 102 -9.41 -12.80 5.20
N ARG A 103 -9.22 -14.01 4.65
CA ARG A 103 -9.57 -15.25 5.34
C ARG A 103 -8.58 -15.69 6.40
N LEU A 104 -7.28 -15.43 6.20
CA LEU A 104 -6.20 -15.87 7.10
C LEU A 104 -5.87 -14.84 8.18
N TRP A 105 -5.79 -13.56 7.82
CA TRP A 105 -5.39 -12.49 8.74
C TRP A 105 -6.52 -11.48 8.99
N GLY A 106 -7.37 -11.25 7.99
CA GLY A 106 -8.37 -10.18 8.03
C GLY A 106 -7.75 -8.81 7.78
N PHE A 107 -8.62 -7.81 7.59
CA PHE A 107 -8.22 -6.43 7.36
C PHE A 107 -8.31 -5.57 8.63
N ILE A 108 -7.43 -4.58 8.72
CA ILE A 108 -7.66 -3.36 9.50
C ILE A 108 -7.90 -2.20 8.57
N ASP A 109 -8.87 -1.38 8.91
CA ASP A 109 -9.11 -0.11 8.23
C ASP A 109 -8.08 0.92 8.72
N VAL A 110 -7.40 1.54 7.77
CA VAL A 110 -6.44 2.61 7.99
C VAL A 110 -6.94 3.85 7.27
N GLU A 111 -6.94 4.98 7.97
CA GLU A 111 -7.39 6.23 7.39
C GLU A 111 -6.39 6.72 6.32
N PRO A 112 -6.84 7.15 5.13
CA PRO A 112 -5.92 7.74 4.17
C PRO A 112 -5.28 8.99 4.76
N PRO A 113 -3.98 9.23 4.46
CA PRO A 113 -3.34 10.47 4.87
C PRO A 113 -4.03 11.65 4.20
N ASP A 114 -4.10 12.77 4.93
CA ASP A 114 -4.55 14.01 4.35
C ASP A 114 -3.60 14.45 3.22
N PRO A 115 -4.14 15.01 2.13
CA PRO A 115 -3.29 15.57 1.10
C PRO A 115 -2.46 16.70 1.70
N ASP A 116 -1.13 16.62 1.59
CA ASP A 116 -0.25 17.71 2.01
C ASP A 116 -0.62 18.97 1.21
N PRO A 117 -1.14 20.03 1.86
CA PRO A 117 -1.55 21.25 1.18
C PRO A 117 -0.37 22.02 0.57
N THR A 118 0.86 21.67 0.96
CA THR A 118 2.10 22.34 0.56
C THR A 118 2.77 21.72 -0.65
N ARG A 119 2.33 20.52 -1.06
CA ARG A 119 2.86 19.83 -2.24
C ARG A 119 2.09 20.33 -3.46
N ALA A 120 2.61 21.39 -4.10
CA ALA A 120 2.07 21.90 -5.34
C ALA A 120 1.99 20.76 -6.38
N PRO A 121 0.93 20.69 -7.21
CA PRO A 121 0.91 19.78 -8.35
C PRO A 121 2.03 20.21 -9.31
N GLU A 122 2.99 19.32 -9.55
CA GLU A 122 4.02 19.48 -10.59
C GLU A 122 3.44 19.17 -11.97
#